data_AF-A0A2N4S639-F1
#
_entry.id   AF-A0A2N4S639-F1
#
_cell.length_a   1.000
_cell.length_b   1.000
_cell.length_c   1.000
_cell.angle_alpha   90.00
_cell.angle_beta   90.00
_cell.angle_gamma   90.00
#
_symmetry.space_group_name_H-M   'P 1'
#
loop_
_entity.id
_entity.type
_entity.pdbx_description
1 polymer ?
#
loop_
_entity_poly.entity_id
_entity_poly.type
_entity_poly.pdbx_seq_one_letter_code
_entity_poly.pdbx_strand_id
1 'polypeptide(L)'
;MIPGEKEFKTIQIYMYICDLYDRELKYYCQRYGNNSNLASTDRELMTIYLFAGHCQKYFRIKNIYNFASEYLSSRFPELLSYRTFNLRMNNPEESLEEFFRLKAYLKTQPIPIR
;
A
#
# COMPACT_ATOMS: atom_id res chain seq x y z
N MET A 1 -0.10 4.63 20.01
CA MET A 1 1.07 5.24 19.35
C MET A 1 1.91 4.15 18.71
N ILE A 2 2.34 4.34 17.46
CA ILE A 2 3.35 3.49 16.84
C ILE A 2 4.72 3.88 17.45
N PRO A 3 5.52 2.95 17.98
CA PRO A 3 6.90 3.20 18.42
C PRO A 3 7.74 3.89 17.33
N GLY A 4 8.62 4.84 17.69
CA GLY A 4 9.38 5.65 16.72
C GLY A 4 10.15 4.85 15.65
N GLU A 5 10.68 3.67 15.98
CA GLU A 5 11.33 2.78 15.01
C GLU A 5 10.40 2.28 13.89
N LYS A 6 9.12 2.07 14.22
CA LYS A 6 8.11 1.64 13.26
C LYS A 6 7.67 2.80 12.36
N GLU A 7 7.79 4.03 12.83
CA GLU A 7 7.53 5.23 12.03
C GLU A 7 8.58 5.42 10.92
N PHE A 8 9.87 5.27 11.22
CA PHE A 8 10.92 5.28 10.19
C PHE A 8 10.71 4.19 9.14
N LYS A 9 10.30 2.98 9.55
CA LYS A 9 9.98 1.89 8.62
C LYS A 9 8.80 2.21 7.70
N THR A 10 7.75 2.87 8.20
CA THR A 10 6.64 3.32 7.34
C THR A 10 7.12 4.30 6.28
N ILE A 11 7.97 5.26 6.65
CA ILE A 11 8.52 6.25 5.71
C ILE A 11 9.40 5.56 4.66
N GLN A 12 10.29 4.65 5.07
CA GLN A 12 11.14 3.90 4.15
C GLN A 12 10.32 3.07 3.14
N ILE A 13 9.30 2.36 3.62
CA ILE A 13 8.40 1.59 2.73
C ILE A 13 7.66 2.53 1.77
N TYR A 14 7.18 3.68 2.25
CA TYR A 14 6.51 4.67 1.39
C TYR A 14 7.45 5.18 0.30
N MET A 15 8.68 5.58 0.64
CA MET A 15 9.67 6.05 -0.33
C MET A 15 10.03 4.97 -1.36
N TYR A 16 10.20 3.71 -0.90
CA TYR A 16 10.42 2.58 -1.79
C TYR A 16 9.26 2.40 -2.78
N ILE A 17 8.01 2.50 -2.31
CA ILE A 17 6.83 2.38 -3.16
C ILE A 17 6.73 3.56 -4.13
N CYS A 18 7.05 4.79 -3.72
CA CYS A 18 7.12 5.93 -4.63
C CYS A 18 8.12 5.69 -5.77
N ASP A 19 9.33 5.26 -5.46
CA ASP A 19 10.38 4.98 -6.45
C ASP A 19 9.98 3.82 -7.39
N LEU A 20 9.46 2.72 -6.84
CA LEU A 20 8.96 1.60 -7.63
C LEU A 20 7.77 2.01 -8.51
N TYR A 21 6.89 2.87 -7.99
CA TYR A 21 5.76 3.38 -8.74
C TYR A 21 6.21 4.25 -9.90
N ASP A 22 7.15 5.16 -9.67
CA ASP A 22 7.64 6.06 -10.70
C ASP A 22 8.48 5.35 -11.77
N ARG A 23 9.15 4.24 -11.42
CA ARG A 23 9.93 3.43 -12.38
C ARG A 23 9.06 2.48 -13.19
N GLU A 24 8.17 1.75 -12.53
CA GLU A 24 7.52 0.58 -13.12
C GLU A 24 6.01 0.67 -13.03
N LEU A 25 5.44 0.95 -11.84
CA LEU A 25 4.01 0.75 -11.63
C LEU A 25 3.13 1.80 -12.32
N LYS A 26 3.60 3.04 -12.51
CA LYS A 26 2.81 4.14 -13.10
C LYS A 26 2.27 3.80 -14.49
N TYR A 27 3.00 3.00 -15.26
CA TYR A 27 2.58 2.58 -16.60
C TYR A 27 1.43 1.56 -16.57
N TYR A 28 1.30 0.80 -15.48
CA TYR A 28 0.21 -0.14 -15.25
C TYR A 28 -0.97 0.50 -14.51
N CYS A 29 -0.70 1.54 -13.71
CA CYS A 29 -1.73 2.29 -13.00
C CYS A 29 -2.42 3.35 -13.87
N GLN A 30 -1.87 3.67 -15.06
CA GLN A 30 -2.51 4.54 -16.04
C GLN A 30 -3.76 3.86 -16.61
N ARG A 31 -4.90 4.09 -15.96
CA ARG A 31 -6.19 3.88 -16.61
C ARG A 31 -6.36 4.93 -17.69
N TYR A 32 -6.88 4.52 -18.85
CA TYR A 32 -7.17 5.35 -20.03
C TYR A 32 -8.26 6.44 -19.80
N GLY A 33 -8.23 7.19 -18.70
CA GLY A 33 -9.21 8.23 -18.38
C GLY A 33 -8.71 9.26 -17.36
N ASN A 34 -9.44 10.38 -17.24
CA ASN A 34 -9.12 11.63 -16.53
C ASN A 34 -8.87 11.55 -14.99
N ASN A 35 -8.47 10.40 -14.46
CA ASN A 35 -8.41 10.11 -13.03
C ASN A 35 -6.98 10.24 -12.45
N SER A 36 -6.31 11.36 -12.69
CA SER A 36 -4.97 11.66 -12.15
C SER A 36 -4.87 11.57 -10.62
N ASN A 37 -5.99 11.75 -9.90
CA ASN A 37 -6.04 11.65 -8.44
C ASN A 37 -5.88 10.21 -7.88
N LEU A 38 -6.02 9.15 -8.69
CA LEU A 38 -5.91 7.78 -8.16
C LEU A 38 -4.48 7.35 -7.83
N ALA A 39 -3.46 7.98 -8.43
CA ALA A 39 -2.07 7.57 -8.27
C ALA A 39 -1.57 7.72 -6.82
N SER A 40 -2.00 8.78 -6.13
CA SER A 40 -1.67 9.00 -4.72
C SER A 40 -2.28 7.92 -3.84
N THR A 41 -3.57 7.61 -4.06
CA THR A 41 -4.29 6.58 -3.32
C THR A 41 -3.69 5.18 -3.48
N ASP A 42 -3.19 4.86 -4.68
CA ASP A 42 -2.58 3.55 -4.94
C ASP A 42 -1.26 3.38 -4.19
N ARG A 43 -0.40 4.41 -4.18
CA ARG A 43 0.85 4.40 -3.40
C ARG A 43 0.58 4.21 -1.90
N GLU A 44 -0.42 4.90 -1.38
CA GLU A 44 -0.85 4.78 0.02
C GLU A 44 -1.39 3.38 0.34
N LEU A 45 -2.27 2.84 -0.51
CA LEU A 45 -2.84 1.51 -0.36
C LEU A 45 -1.75 0.44 -0.29
N MET A 46 -0.77 0.52 -1.20
CA MET A 46 0.36 -0.41 -1.27
C MET A 46 1.26 -0.29 -0.04
N THR A 47 1.53 0.93 0.40
CA THR A 47 2.33 1.21 1.60
C THR A 47 1.67 0.62 2.85
N ILE A 48 0.36 0.85 3.03
CA ILE A 48 -0.41 0.32 4.15
C ILE A 48 -0.38 -1.21 4.16
N TYR A 49 -0.64 -1.83 3.01
CA TYR A 49 -0.63 -3.28 2.90
C TYR A 49 0.73 -3.86 3.26
N LEU A 50 1.80 -3.25 2.74
CA LEU A 50 3.16 -3.73 2.97
C LEU A 50 3.61 -3.56 4.40
N PHE A 51 3.39 -2.39 4.97
CA PHE A 51 3.77 -2.13 6.35
C PHE A 51 2.98 -3.03 7.32
N ALA A 52 1.67 -3.19 7.13
CA ALA A 52 0.87 -4.06 7.96
C ALA A 52 1.27 -5.55 7.82
N GLY A 53 1.52 -6.02 6.59
CA GLY A 53 1.95 -7.40 6.36
C GLY A 53 3.37 -7.69 6.83
N HIS A 54 4.32 -6.79 6.54
CA HIS A 54 5.74 -7.01 6.83
C HIS A 54 6.09 -6.70 8.28
N CYS A 55 5.65 -5.56 8.81
CA CYS A 55 6.02 -5.07 10.13
C CYS A 55 5.04 -5.51 11.24
N GLN A 56 3.75 -5.69 10.94
CA GLN A 56 2.74 -6.12 11.94
C GLN A 56 2.24 -7.56 11.75
N LYS A 57 2.64 -8.25 10.68
CA LYS A 57 2.22 -9.62 10.34
C LYS A 57 0.70 -9.77 10.19
N TYR A 58 0.01 -8.72 9.73
CA TYR A 58 -1.40 -8.80 9.38
C TYR A 58 -1.59 -9.24 7.93
N PHE A 59 -2.29 -10.34 7.74
CA PHE A 59 -2.54 -10.92 6.41
C PHE A 59 -4.00 -10.83 5.96
N ARG A 60 -4.93 -10.60 6.90
CA ARG A 60 -6.35 -10.39 6.59
C ARG A 60 -6.59 -8.93 6.26
N ILE A 61 -7.28 -8.65 5.14
CA ILE A 61 -7.59 -7.28 4.67
C ILE A 61 -8.29 -6.47 5.77
N LYS A 62 -9.26 -7.07 6.48
CA LYS A 62 -9.94 -6.42 7.60
C LYS A 62 -8.98 -6.00 8.72
N ASN A 63 -8.01 -6.85 9.07
CA ASN A 63 -7.03 -6.54 10.12
C ASN A 63 -6.08 -5.43 9.68
N ILE A 64 -5.64 -5.47 8.41
CA ILE A 64 -4.81 -4.42 7.80
C ILE A 64 -5.54 -3.08 7.80
N TYR A 65 -6.81 -3.07 7.39
CA TYR A 65 -7.62 -1.86 7.37
C TYR A 65 -7.83 -1.29 8.77
N ASN A 66 -8.24 -2.11 9.75
CA ASN A 66 -8.45 -1.66 11.12
C ASN A 66 -7.17 -1.05 11.69
N PHE A 67 -6.02 -1.70 11.46
CA PHE A 67 -4.72 -1.17 11.85
C PHE A 67 -4.43 0.20 11.20
N ALA A 68 -4.67 0.33 9.89
CA ALA A 68 -4.46 1.60 9.20
C ALA A 68 -5.38 2.70 9.73
N SER A 69 -6.65 2.37 9.93
CA SER A 69 -7.66 3.30 10.44
C SER A 69 -7.37 3.77 11.86
N GLU A 70 -6.78 2.92 12.71
CA GLU A 70 -6.48 3.25 14.09
C GLU A 70 -5.12 3.97 14.24
N TYR A 71 -4.11 3.59 13.44
CA TYR A 71 -2.72 4.00 13.69
C TYR A 71 -2.08 4.81 12.57
N LEU A 72 -2.66 4.82 11.37
CA LEU A 72 -2.09 5.49 10.20
C LEU A 72 -2.99 6.58 9.60
N SER A 73 -4.22 6.75 10.08
CA SER A 73 -5.16 7.78 9.59
C SER A 73 -4.61 9.20 9.66
N SER A 74 -3.77 9.53 10.64
CA SER A 74 -3.13 10.84 10.72
C SER A 74 -2.05 11.06 9.64
N ARG A 75 -1.46 9.98 9.09
CA ARG A 75 -0.46 10.03 8.01
C ARG A 75 -1.08 9.88 6.62
N PHE A 76 -2.21 9.20 6.54
CA PHE A 76 -2.99 9.02 5.32
C PHE A 76 -4.37 9.65 5.52
N PRO A 77 -4.47 10.99 5.45
CA PRO A 77 -5.73 11.69 5.69
C PRO A 77 -6.80 11.34 4.65
N GLU A 78 -6.39 10.87 3.47
CA GLU A 78 -7.28 10.39 2.40
C GLU A 78 -7.47 8.86 2.42
N LEU A 79 -7.30 8.23 3.59
CA LEU A 79 -7.51 6.79 3.74
C LEU A 79 -8.88 6.38 3.19
N LEU A 80 -8.86 5.52 2.18
CA LEU A 80 -10.06 4.98 1.55
C LEU A 80 -11.01 4.38 2.58
N SER A 81 -12.32 4.49 2.34
CA SER A 81 -13.31 3.74 3.13
C SER A 81 -13.01 2.24 3.09
N TYR A 82 -13.37 1.50 4.14
CA TYR A 82 -13.21 0.03 4.16
C TYR A 82 -13.78 -0.64 2.92
N ARG A 83 -14.94 -0.16 2.45
CA ARG A 83 -15.59 -0.71 1.24
C ARG A 83 -14.69 -0.56 0.02
N THR A 84 -14.18 0.64 -0.23
CA THR A 84 -13.30 0.94 -1.37
C THR A 84 -11.95 0.24 -1.23
N PHE A 85 -11.37 0.22 -0.02
CA PHE A 85 -10.15 -0.49 0.29
C PHE A 85 -10.30 -1.99 0.00
N ASN A 86 -11.36 -2.62 0.52
CA ASN A 86 -11.62 -4.04 0.33
C ASN A 86 -11.93 -4.39 -1.14
N LEU A 87 -12.59 -3.49 -1.88
CA LEU A 87 -12.85 -3.66 -3.30
C LEU A 87 -11.54 -3.66 -4.09
N ARG A 88 -10.70 -2.62 -3.93
CA ARG A 88 -9.40 -2.53 -4.61
C ARG A 88 -8.46 -3.68 -4.25
N MET A 89 -8.54 -4.18 -3.02
CA MET A 89 -7.68 -5.26 -2.55
C MET A 89 -8.06 -6.65 -3.07
N ASN A 90 -9.32 -6.86 -3.44
CA ASN A 90 -9.86 -8.17 -3.85
C ASN A 90 -10.25 -8.26 -5.32
N ASN A 91 -10.51 -7.14 -6.00
CA ASN A 91 -10.94 -7.15 -7.39
C ASN A 91 -9.71 -7.05 -8.31
N PRO A 92 -9.39 -8.06 -9.14
CA PRO A 92 -8.24 -8.03 -10.05
C PRO A 92 -8.27 -6.91 -11.10
N GLU A 93 -9.45 -6.45 -11.53
CA GLU A 93 -9.59 -5.32 -12.48
C GLU A 93 -9.41 -3.95 -11.80
N GLU A 94 -9.62 -3.89 -10.47
CA GLU A 94 -9.38 -2.68 -9.68
C GLU A 94 -8.07 -2.67 -8.90
N SER A 95 -7.59 -3.84 -8.53
CA SER A 95 -6.27 -4.04 -7.99
C SER A 95 -5.30 -3.82 -9.14
N LEU A 96 -4.21 -3.12 -8.85
CA LEU A 96 -3.06 -3.15 -9.75
C LEU A 96 -2.71 -4.64 -9.94
N GLU A 97 -2.76 -5.16 -11.16
CA GLU A 97 -2.43 -6.57 -11.43
C GLU A 97 -1.02 -6.92 -10.90
N GLU A 98 -0.14 -5.91 -10.88
CA GLU A 98 1.17 -5.94 -10.24
C GLU A 98 1.15 -5.88 -8.70
N PHE A 99 0.08 -5.46 -8.04
CA PHE A 99 -0.08 -5.61 -6.59
C PHE A 99 -0.14 -7.08 -6.19
N PHE A 100 -0.75 -7.95 -7.00
CA PHE A 100 -0.72 -9.40 -6.76
C PHE A 100 0.67 -9.99 -7.00
N ARG A 101 1.41 -9.50 -7.99
CA ARG A 101 2.82 -9.87 -8.19
C ARG A 101 3.72 -9.31 -7.11
N LEU A 102 3.45 -8.12 -6.58
CA LEU A 102 4.14 -7.55 -5.42
C LEU A 102 3.83 -8.33 -4.15
N LYS A 103 2.59 -8.78 -3.92
CA LYS A 103 2.26 -9.74 -2.86
C LYS A 103 3.12 -11.01 -2.95
N ALA A 104 3.42 -11.49 -4.16
CA ALA A 104 4.28 -12.66 -4.39
C ALA A 104 5.78 -12.35 -4.26
N TYR A 105 6.24 -11.22 -4.82
CA TYR A 105 7.61 -10.71 -4.75
C TYR A 105 8.02 -10.41 -3.30
N LEU A 106 7.12 -9.83 -2.51
CA LEU A 106 7.37 -9.44 -1.11
C LEU A 106 7.22 -10.61 -0.13
N LYS A 107 6.66 -11.74 -0.57
CA LYS A 107 6.78 -13.01 0.14
C LYS A 107 8.16 -13.66 -0.03
N THR A 108 8.96 -13.24 -1.00
CA THR A 108 10.16 -13.98 -1.44
C THR A 108 11.47 -13.19 -1.32
N GLN A 109 11.43 -11.86 -1.18
CA GLN A 109 12.64 -11.03 -1.02
C GLN A 109 12.59 -10.22 0.29
N PRO A 110 13.72 -10.06 1.00
CA PRO A 110 13.83 -9.04 2.04
C PRO A 110 13.65 -7.67 1.37
N ILE A 111 12.75 -6.83 1.91
CA ILE A 111 12.66 -5.43 1.46
C ILE A 111 14.07 -4.84 1.59
N PRO A 112 14.63 -4.18 0.55
CA PRO A 112 15.94 -3.55 0.64
C PRO A 112 15.81 -2.31 1.53
N ILE A 113 15.82 -2.56 2.84
CA ILE A 113 15.95 -1.52 3.86
C ILE A 113 17.45 -1.24 3.90
N ARG A 114 17.92 -0.32 3.06
CA ARG A 114 19.26 0.26 3.20
C ARG A 114 19.29 1.18 4.43
#